data_AF-A0A0Q5P631-F1
#
_entry.id   AF-A0A0Q5P631-F1
#
_cell.length_a   1.000
_cell.length_b   1.000
_cell.length_c   1.000
_cell.angle_alpha   90.00
_cell.angle_beta   90.00
_cell.angle_gamma   90.00
#
_symmetry.space_group_name_H-M   'P 1'
#
loop_
_entity.id
_entity.type
_entity.pdbx_description
1 polymer ?
#
loop_
_entity_poly.entity_id
_entity_poly.type
_entity_poly.pdbx_seq_one_letter_code
_entity_poly.pdbx_strand_id
1 'polypeptide(L)'
;MTPSTLSPSGLRDFIQSLGWQLLPDGMVNGLYVFNHASAPRRQIVIPMDHLAPDYAEACELAMSKLAELQGMKPADLIQLAAISRDDSMYYRVTGGGVFNEGLPLSFAASLLLGAEQILLASACTVLRPQAHHPRLHRGEATQLASHARFGHTERGSFVVRVSCPVDAMETPSTLALTNPNESFVRMTMLSARRGVLDLVDAIETDTLTRFVDSQKGARSPVVSSNLCEALTRMHDEEIHNNIDLSFRWATTVTLPQDIPVTESIRIKSDHFGRIEEVRRELRDVEHDRDDVFIGTVEHLNGQFDIEGNRAGEVVVGLLQHDKETIKARVVLNNEQYAKAVAAHLDDRTFVRIAGRLRPGRQPRVLVDVTSFTLIGPG
;
A
#
# COMPACT_ATOMS: atom_id res chain seq x y z
N MET A 1 3.61 -28.41 7.63
CA MET A 1 4.08 -28.03 6.28
C MET A 1 5.30 -28.89 5.97
N THR A 2 5.35 -29.57 4.83
CA THR A 2 6.48 -30.46 4.45
C THR A 2 7.33 -29.79 3.36
N PRO A 3 8.64 -30.10 3.25
CA PRO A 3 9.51 -29.51 2.22
C PRO A 3 9.00 -29.71 0.80
N SER A 4 8.36 -30.86 0.54
CA SER A 4 7.78 -31.23 -0.75
C SER A 4 6.64 -30.33 -1.23
N THR A 5 6.06 -29.50 -0.34
CA THR A 5 5.01 -28.54 -0.73
C THR A 5 5.57 -27.25 -1.35
N LEU A 6 6.89 -27.04 -1.25
CA LEU A 6 7.57 -25.88 -1.84
C LEU A 6 8.00 -26.19 -3.27
N SER A 7 7.90 -25.19 -4.15
CA SER A 7 8.35 -25.35 -5.54
C SER A 7 9.88 -25.49 -5.60
N PRO A 8 10.43 -26.28 -6.53
CA PRO A 8 11.87 -26.42 -6.71
C PRO A 8 12.60 -25.08 -6.88
N SER A 9 12.01 -24.18 -7.67
CA SER A 9 12.51 -22.80 -7.84
C SER A 9 12.46 -21.99 -6.55
N GLY A 10 11.42 -22.13 -5.73
CA GLY A 10 11.34 -21.43 -4.44
C GLY A 10 12.40 -21.91 -3.45
N LEU A 11 12.65 -23.21 -3.40
CA LEU A 11 13.73 -23.80 -2.60
C LEU A 11 15.11 -23.34 -3.07
N ARG A 12 15.34 -23.28 -4.39
CA ARG A 12 16.58 -22.74 -4.97
C ARG A 12 16.79 -21.29 -4.53
N ASP A 13 15.80 -20.42 -4.75
CA ASP A 13 15.92 -19.00 -4.45
C ASP A 13 16.15 -18.76 -2.94
N PHE A 14 15.49 -19.54 -2.08
CA PHE A 14 15.71 -19.53 -0.62
C PHE A 14 17.11 -19.97 -0.21
N ILE A 15 17.64 -21.04 -0.80
CA ILE A 15 18.99 -21.51 -0.47
C ILE A 15 20.03 -20.47 -0.91
N GLN A 16 19.84 -19.87 -2.08
CA GLN A 16 20.69 -18.78 -2.55
C GLN A 16 20.64 -17.55 -1.64
N SER A 17 19.47 -17.22 -1.08
CA SER A 17 19.35 -16.10 -0.14
C SER A 17 20.09 -16.32 1.18
N LEU A 18 20.35 -17.59 1.55
CA LEU A 18 21.21 -17.96 2.67
C LEU A 18 22.71 -17.93 2.35
N GLY A 19 23.10 -17.43 1.17
CA GLY A 19 24.49 -17.29 0.74
C GLY A 19 25.08 -18.51 0.04
N TRP A 20 24.29 -19.55 -0.20
CA TRP A 20 24.73 -20.72 -0.95
C TRP A 20 24.78 -20.41 -2.45
N GLN A 21 25.87 -20.79 -3.11
CA GLN A 21 26.04 -20.54 -4.53
C GLN A 21 25.63 -21.77 -5.33
N LEU A 22 24.83 -21.56 -6.38
CA LEU A 22 24.46 -22.62 -7.31
C LEU A 22 25.66 -22.91 -8.20
N LEU A 23 26.05 -24.18 -8.30
CA LEU A 23 27.15 -24.60 -9.18
C LEU A 23 26.71 -24.51 -10.65
N PRO A 24 27.43 -23.78 -11.53
CA PRO A 24 27.11 -23.68 -12.96
C PRO A 24 27.15 -25.05 -13.66
N ASP A 25 28.14 -25.87 -13.31
CA ASP A 25 28.31 -27.25 -13.79
C ASP A 25 27.48 -28.26 -12.97
N GLY A 26 26.64 -27.77 -12.04
CA GLY A 26 25.76 -28.56 -11.18
C GLY A 26 24.40 -28.86 -11.79
N MET A 27 24.07 -28.29 -12.96
CA MET A 27 22.89 -28.65 -13.76
C MET A 27 23.12 -29.97 -14.52
N VAL A 28 23.71 -30.96 -13.87
CA VAL A 28 23.84 -32.31 -14.42
C VAL A 28 22.61 -33.08 -13.95
N ASN A 29 21.77 -33.51 -14.90
CA ASN A 29 20.64 -34.42 -14.68
C ASN A 29 19.47 -33.88 -13.83
N GLY A 30 19.04 -32.63 -14.01
CA GLY A 30 17.79 -32.14 -13.40
C GLY A 30 17.86 -31.92 -11.88
N LEU A 31 19.04 -31.63 -11.35
CA LEU A 31 19.28 -31.33 -9.93
C LEU A 31 19.88 -29.93 -9.77
N TYR A 32 19.47 -29.20 -8.74
CA TYR A 32 20.18 -28.03 -8.24
C TYR A 32 21.23 -28.47 -7.22
N VAL A 33 22.50 -28.13 -7.44
CA VAL A 33 23.60 -28.43 -6.52
C VAL A 33 24.22 -27.13 -6.02
N PHE A 34 24.25 -26.96 -4.71
CA PHE A 34 24.74 -25.75 -4.06
C PHE A 34 26.00 -26.02 -3.24
N ASN A 35 26.92 -25.06 -3.23
CA ASN A 35 28.06 -25.01 -2.32
C ASN A 35 28.02 -23.76 -1.44
N HIS A 36 28.79 -23.79 -0.35
CA HIS A 36 28.94 -22.63 0.53
C HIS A 36 30.39 -22.54 1.00
N ALA A 37 30.97 -21.33 0.94
CA ALA A 37 32.38 -21.11 1.26
C ALA A 37 32.74 -21.50 2.71
N SER A 38 31.83 -21.28 3.66
CA SER A 38 32.04 -21.69 5.06
C SER A 38 31.84 -23.19 5.31
N ALA A 39 31.28 -23.93 4.34
CA ALA A 39 31.00 -25.36 4.46
C ALA A 39 31.51 -26.14 3.22
N PRO A 40 32.82 -26.09 2.90
CA PRO A 40 33.37 -26.57 1.62
C PRO A 40 33.22 -28.08 1.41
N ARG A 41 32.98 -28.86 2.47
CA ARG A 41 32.75 -30.32 2.43
C ARG A 41 31.26 -30.69 2.45
N ARG A 42 30.36 -29.73 2.29
CA ARG A 42 28.91 -29.95 2.30
C ARG A 42 28.31 -29.35 1.04
N GLN A 43 27.44 -30.12 0.39
CA GLN A 43 26.60 -29.66 -0.71
C GLN A 43 25.13 -29.81 -0.33
N ILE A 44 24.28 -28.89 -0.79
CA ILE A 44 22.83 -29.06 -0.74
C ILE A 44 22.38 -29.44 -2.14
N VAL A 45 21.52 -30.46 -2.27
CA VAL A 45 21.06 -30.98 -3.56
C VAL A 45 19.55 -31.04 -3.53
N ILE A 46 18.89 -30.47 -4.53
CA ILE A 46 17.43 -30.46 -4.65
C ILE A 46 17.03 -30.83 -6.08
N PRO A 47 16.07 -31.74 -6.29
CA PRO A 47 15.57 -32.04 -7.63
C PRO A 47 14.84 -30.84 -8.26
N MET A 48 15.02 -30.65 -9.56
CA MET A 48 14.31 -29.61 -10.33
C MET A 48 12.88 -30.02 -10.67
N ASP A 49 12.62 -31.33 -10.72
CA ASP A 49 11.29 -31.88 -11.02
C ASP A 49 10.56 -32.29 -9.75
N HIS A 50 9.45 -31.61 -9.48
CA HIS A 50 8.53 -31.92 -8.38
C HIS A 50 7.81 -33.27 -8.53
N LEU A 51 7.79 -33.86 -9.74
CA LEU A 51 7.19 -35.16 -10.01
C LEU A 51 8.18 -36.33 -9.87
N ALA A 52 9.44 -36.05 -9.50
CA ALA A 52 10.43 -37.11 -9.27
C ALA A 52 9.95 -38.07 -8.16
N PRO A 53 10.12 -39.40 -8.32
CA PRO A 53 9.61 -40.39 -7.37
C PRO A 53 10.08 -40.20 -5.91
N ASP A 54 11.28 -39.65 -5.72
CA ASP A 54 11.94 -39.42 -4.44
C ASP A 54 12.01 -37.93 -4.05
N TYR A 55 11.23 -37.06 -4.71
CA TYR A 55 11.27 -35.60 -4.49
C TYR A 55 11.13 -35.21 -3.02
N ALA A 56 10.18 -35.84 -2.31
CA ALA A 56 9.91 -35.53 -0.90
C ALA A 56 11.09 -35.89 0.01
N GLU A 57 11.66 -37.08 -0.17
CA GLU A 57 12.81 -37.56 0.61
C GLU A 57 14.05 -36.71 0.34
N ALA A 58 14.30 -36.38 -0.93
CA ALA A 58 15.42 -35.53 -1.33
C ALA A 58 15.30 -34.11 -0.73
N CYS A 59 14.10 -33.51 -0.77
CA CYS A 59 13.86 -32.20 -0.16
C CYS A 59 13.98 -32.24 1.36
N GLU A 60 13.50 -33.28 2.03
CA GLU A 60 13.66 -33.46 3.48
C GLU A 60 15.12 -33.60 3.89
N LEU A 61 15.90 -34.37 3.14
CA LEU A 61 17.34 -34.52 3.38
C LEU A 61 18.07 -33.18 3.20
N ALA A 62 17.76 -32.45 2.12
CA ALA A 62 18.35 -31.14 1.84
C ALA A 62 18.04 -30.13 2.95
N MET A 63 16.78 -30.02 3.34
CA MET A 63 16.33 -29.08 4.38
C MET A 63 16.84 -29.45 5.77
N SER A 64 16.90 -30.75 6.11
CA SER A 64 17.44 -31.20 7.39
C SER A 64 18.93 -30.88 7.51
N LYS A 65 19.69 -31.12 6.45
CA LYS A 65 21.12 -30.79 6.38
C LYS A 65 21.35 -29.28 6.48
N LEU A 66 20.53 -28.48 5.80
CA LEU A 66 20.61 -27.03 5.87
C LEU A 66 20.25 -26.51 7.28
N ALA A 67 19.25 -27.10 7.92
CA ALA A 67 18.83 -26.75 9.27
C ALA A 67 19.93 -27.05 10.31
N GLU A 68 20.59 -28.20 10.18
CA GLU A 68 21.76 -28.56 11.01
C GLU A 68 22.89 -27.53 10.86
N LEU A 69 23.20 -27.12 9.62
CA LEU A 69 24.25 -26.13 9.34
C LEU A 69 23.90 -24.73 9.86
N GLN A 70 22.62 -24.38 9.93
CA GLN A 70 22.12 -23.10 10.45
C GLN A 70 21.82 -23.13 11.96
N GLY A 71 21.93 -24.30 12.62
CA GLY A 71 21.56 -24.46 14.03
C GLY A 71 20.06 -24.28 14.31
N MET A 72 19.21 -24.53 13.31
CA MET A 72 17.75 -24.38 13.39
C MET A 72 17.05 -25.74 13.43
N LYS A 73 15.80 -25.78 13.91
CA LYS A 73 14.97 -26.98 13.72
C LYS A 73 14.52 -27.06 12.26
N PRO A 74 14.43 -28.25 11.67
CA PRO A 74 13.97 -28.40 10.28
C PRO A 74 12.60 -27.76 10.03
N ALA A 75 11.66 -27.88 10.97
CA ALA A 75 10.34 -27.27 10.87
C ALA A 75 10.40 -25.73 10.75
N ASP A 76 11.26 -25.08 11.54
CA ASP A 76 11.43 -23.62 11.53
C ASP A 76 12.04 -23.15 10.21
N LEU A 77 13.00 -23.92 9.67
CA LEU A 77 13.63 -23.62 8.38
C LEU A 77 12.65 -23.80 7.21
N ILE A 78 11.80 -24.82 7.25
CA ILE A 78 10.74 -25.03 6.23
C ILE A 78 9.74 -23.89 6.26
N GLN A 79 9.35 -23.43 7.46
CA GLN A 79 8.48 -22.27 7.59
C GLN A 79 9.15 -21.00 7.05
N LEU A 80 10.45 -20.82 7.31
CA LEU A 80 11.21 -19.70 6.77
C LEU A 80 11.30 -19.77 5.23
N ALA A 81 11.56 -20.96 4.67
CA ALA A 81 11.59 -21.19 3.24
C ALA A 81 10.23 -20.86 2.58
N ALA A 82 9.13 -21.25 3.23
CA ALA A 82 7.77 -20.98 2.76
C ALA A 82 7.43 -19.50 2.65
N ILE A 83 8.02 -18.66 3.49
CA ILE A 83 7.79 -17.22 3.53
C ILE A 83 8.96 -16.42 2.93
N SER A 84 9.94 -17.10 2.32
CA SER A 84 11.20 -16.51 1.87
C SER A 84 11.05 -15.44 0.78
N ARG A 85 9.93 -15.47 0.05
CA ARG A 85 9.53 -14.51 -1.00
C ARG A 85 8.53 -13.47 -0.50
N ASP A 86 8.04 -13.60 0.72
CA ASP A 86 6.96 -12.74 1.24
C ASP A 86 7.55 -11.61 2.08
N ASP A 87 7.17 -10.38 1.76
CA ASP A 87 7.20 -9.32 2.76
C ASP A 87 5.94 -9.43 3.63
N SER A 88 6.10 -9.32 4.94
CA SER A 88 5.03 -9.56 5.91
C SER A 88 4.96 -8.49 6.99
N MET A 89 3.75 -8.04 7.30
CA MET A 89 3.42 -7.22 8.47
C MET A 89 2.74 -8.08 9.53
N TYR A 90 3.19 -7.94 10.77
CA TYR A 90 2.64 -8.62 11.93
C TYR A 90 2.06 -7.59 12.89
N TYR A 91 0.77 -7.69 13.17
CA TYR A 91 0.05 -6.86 14.12
C TYR A 91 -0.25 -7.69 15.35
N ARG A 92 0.58 -7.55 16.38
CA ARG A 92 0.38 -8.25 17.65
C ARG A 92 -0.41 -7.36 18.60
N VAL A 93 -1.59 -7.80 19.00
CA VAL A 93 -2.38 -7.14 20.05
C VAL A 93 -1.81 -7.51 21.41
N THR A 94 -1.53 -6.51 22.25
CA THR A 94 -1.14 -6.69 23.65
C THR A 94 -1.94 -5.75 24.55
N GLY A 95 -1.97 -5.96 25.87
CA GLY A 95 -2.63 -5.04 26.80
C GLY A 95 -2.88 -5.63 28.20
N GLY A 96 -3.50 -4.83 29.06
CA GLY A 96 -3.53 -5.04 30.52
C GLY A 96 -4.53 -6.05 31.07
N GLY A 97 -5.49 -6.56 30.30
CA GLY A 97 -6.52 -7.46 30.82
C GLY A 97 -7.13 -8.39 29.77
N VAL A 98 -7.20 -9.68 30.11
CA VAL A 98 -8.09 -10.70 29.50
C VAL A 98 -7.88 -11.02 28.01
N PHE A 99 -6.64 -11.07 27.52
CA PHE A 99 -6.32 -11.69 26.21
C PHE A 99 -6.16 -13.22 26.28
N ASN A 100 -6.31 -13.84 27.45
CA ASN A 100 -5.97 -15.26 27.61
C ASN A 100 -6.86 -16.20 26.79
N GLU A 101 -8.07 -15.78 26.41
CA GLU A 101 -9.04 -16.67 25.75
C GLU A 101 -9.69 -16.13 24.47
N GLY A 102 -9.63 -14.83 24.18
CA GLY A 102 -10.29 -14.29 22.99
C GLY A 102 -10.10 -12.78 22.79
N LEU A 103 -10.42 -12.31 21.59
CA LEU A 103 -10.72 -10.90 21.28
C LEU A 103 -12.22 -10.77 20.99
N PRO A 104 -12.85 -9.64 21.32
CA PRO A 104 -14.19 -9.33 20.80
C PRO A 104 -14.22 -9.43 19.28
N LEU A 105 -15.26 -10.06 18.74
CA LEU A 105 -15.37 -10.32 17.29
C LEU A 105 -15.39 -9.01 16.48
N SER A 106 -16.08 -7.98 17.00
CA SER A 106 -16.10 -6.63 16.42
C SER A 106 -14.70 -6.03 16.31
N PHE A 107 -13.91 -6.14 17.37
CA PHE A 107 -12.53 -5.67 17.38
C PHE A 107 -11.65 -6.47 16.43
N ALA A 108 -11.77 -7.80 16.40
CA ALA A 108 -11.03 -8.64 15.46
C ALA A 108 -11.33 -8.27 14.00
N ALA A 109 -12.59 -7.99 13.66
CA ALA A 109 -12.99 -7.50 12.34
C ALA A 109 -12.39 -6.11 12.05
N SER A 110 -12.44 -5.19 13.02
CA SER A 110 -11.85 -3.85 12.89
C SER A 110 -10.33 -3.90 12.69
N LEU A 111 -9.64 -4.79 13.40
CA LEU A 111 -8.20 -5.02 13.27
C LEU A 111 -7.83 -5.51 11.86
N LEU A 112 -8.61 -6.45 11.31
CA LEU A 112 -8.39 -6.96 9.94
C LEU A 112 -8.61 -5.85 8.90
N LEU A 113 -9.68 -5.07 9.03
CA LEU A 113 -9.96 -3.93 8.15
C LEU A 113 -8.86 -2.86 8.26
N GLY A 114 -8.38 -2.58 9.47
CA GLY A 114 -7.25 -1.68 9.69
C GLY A 114 -5.99 -2.19 9.00
N ALA A 115 -5.69 -3.49 9.10
CA ALA A 115 -4.50 -4.09 8.51
C ALA A 115 -4.51 -4.02 6.98
N GLU A 116 -5.67 -4.27 6.36
CA GLU A 116 -5.88 -4.08 4.92
C GLU A 116 -5.75 -2.61 4.53
N GLN A 117 -6.34 -1.69 5.31
CA GLN A 117 -6.31 -0.27 5.02
C GLN A 117 -4.91 0.34 5.15
N ILE A 118 -4.05 -0.14 6.06
CA ILE A 118 -2.62 0.25 6.13
C ILE A 118 -1.92 -0.10 4.82
N LEU A 119 -2.15 -1.31 4.30
CA LEU A 119 -1.54 -1.77 3.06
C LEU A 119 -2.00 -0.91 1.88
N LEU A 120 -3.30 -0.66 1.76
CA LEU A 120 -3.89 0.18 0.72
C LEU A 120 -3.41 1.64 0.78
N ALA A 121 -3.41 2.23 1.98
CA ALA A 121 -2.97 3.61 2.19
C ALA A 121 -1.50 3.78 1.84
N SER A 122 -0.65 2.82 2.25
CA SER A 122 0.78 2.84 1.95
C SER A 122 1.04 2.66 0.46
N ALA A 123 0.32 1.76 -0.21
CA ALA A 123 0.42 1.56 -1.65
C ALA A 123 0.00 2.84 -2.42
N CYS A 124 -1.08 3.50 -2.00
CA CYS A 124 -1.50 4.78 -2.57
C CYS A 124 -0.46 5.87 -2.36
N THR A 125 0.16 5.94 -1.17
CA THR A 125 1.25 6.89 -0.88
C THR A 125 2.48 6.64 -1.75
N VAL A 126 2.88 5.38 -1.97
CA VAL A 126 4.00 5.06 -2.89
C VAL A 126 3.68 5.50 -4.31
N LEU A 127 2.47 5.22 -4.82
CA LEU A 127 2.05 5.59 -6.18
C LEU A 127 1.92 7.10 -6.38
N ARG A 128 1.35 7.80 -5.39
CA ARG A 128 1.12 9.23 -5.43
C ARG A 128 1.14 9.81 -4.03
N PRO A 129 2.31 10.24 -3.53
CA PRO A 129 2.44 10.75 -2.18
C PRO A 129 1.50 11.94 -1.90
N GLN A 130 0.63 11.81 -0.88
CA GLN A 130 -0.33 12.83 -0.47
C GLN A 130 -0.63 12.74 1.02
N ALA A 131 -0.90 13.89 1.65
CA ALA A 131 -1.33 13.95 3.05
C ALA A 131 -2.70 13.29 3.27
N HIS A 132 -3.55 13.24 2.24
CA HIS A 132 -4.82 12.52 2.26
C HIS A 132 -5.11 11.96 0.86
N HIS A 133 -5.51 10.70 0.82
CA HIS A 133 -6.02 10.02 -0.37
C HIS A 133 -7.55 10.01 -0.32
N PRO A 134 -8.26 10.78 -1.17
CA PRO A 134 -9.72 10.86 -1.12
C PRO A 134 -10.41 9.50 -1.28
N ARG A 135 -9.75 8.55 -1.94
CA ARG A 135 -10.22 7.18 -2.14
C ARG A 135 -9.03 6.22 -2.21
N LEU A 136 -9.18 5.05 -1.59
CA LEU A 136 -8.17 3.97 -1.55
C LEU A 136 -8.38 2.89 -2.63
N HIS A 137 -8.92 3.30 -3.78
CA HIS A 137 -9.32 2.41 -4.89
C HIS A 137 -8.40 2.48 -6.13
N ARG A 138 -7.16 2.98 -5.99
CA ARG A 138 -6.22 2.97 -7.13
C ARG A 138 -6.02 1.54 -7.59
N GLY A 139 -6.11 1.29 -8.90
CA GLY A 139 -6.10 -0.05 -9.47
C GLY A 139 -4.94 -0.91 -8.98
N GLU A 140 -3.73 -0.36 -8.99
CA GLU A 140 -2.52 -1.05 -8.55
C GLU A 140 -2.51 -1.32 -7.03
N ALA A 141 -3.05 -0.39 -6.23
CA ALA A 141 -3.15 -0.57 -4.77
C ALA A 141 -4.17 -1.66 -4.41
N THR A 142 -5.33 -1.65 -5.05
CA THR A 142 -6.36 -2.68 -4.87
C THR A 142 -5.88 -4.05 -5.36
N GLN A 143 -5.17 -4.09 -6.49
CA GLN A 143 -4.55 -5.30 -6.98
C GLN A 143 -3.50 -5.82 -5.99
N LEU A 144 -2.67 -4.96 -5.40
CA LEU A 144 -1.69 -5.36 -4.39
C LEU A 144 -2.38 -5.97 -3.16
N ALA A 145 -3.43 -5.33 -2.65
CA ALA A 145 -4.20 -5.86 -1.53
C ALA A 145 -4.82 -7.23 -1.85
N SER A 146 -5.26 -7.48 -3.08
CA SER A 146 -5.81 -8.78 -3.49
C SER A 146 -4.77 -9.92 -3.50
N HIS A 147 -3.48 -9.61 -3.60
CA HIS A 147 -2.39 -10.59 -3.50
C HIS A 147 -1.94 -10.82 -2.05
N ALA A 148 -2.40 -9.99 -1.11
CA ALA A 148 -2.07 -10.15 0.30
C ALA A 148 -2.82 -11.34 0.90
N ARG A 149 -2.11 -12.10 1.75
CA ARG A 149 -2.65 -13.27 2.44
C ARG A 149 -2.70 -13.04 3.94
N PHE A 150 -3.83 -13.42 4.54
CA PHE A 150 -3.97 -13.53 5.98
C PHE A 150 -3.38 -14.86 6.47
N GLY A 151 -2.43 -14.81 7.40
CA GLY A 151 -1.83 -15.97 8.03
C GLY A 151 -2.58 -16.45 9.29
N HIS A 152 -2.24 -17.63 9.79
CA HIS A 152 -2.80 -18.16 11.03
C HIS A 152 -2.36 -17.34 12.26
N THR A 153 -3.27 -17.19 13.21
CA THR A 153 -2.99 -16.72 14.58
C THR A 153 -2.56 -17.91 15.45
N GLU A 154 -1.51 -17.77 16.26
CA GLU A 154 -1.11 -18.81 17.21
C GLU A 154 -1.89 -18.70 18.53
N ARG A 155 -2.14 -19.83 19.18
CA ARG A 155 -2.88 -19.88 20.46
C ARG A 155 -2.16 -19.04 21.52
N GLY A 156 -2.88 -18.14 22.18
CA GLY A 156 -2.33 -17.23 23.19
C GLY A 156 -1.63 -15.99 22.63
N SER A 157 -1.66 -15.79 21.30
CA SER A 157 -1.16 -14.58 20.67
C SER A 157 -2.10 -14.11 19.56
N PHE A 158 -2.71 -12.95 19.73
CA PHE A 158 -3.50 -12.34 18.66
C PHE A 158 -2.57 -11.59 17.72
N VAL A 159 -1.99 -12.35 16.79
CA VAL A 159 -1.08 -11.83 15.77
C VAL A 159 -1.75 -11.95 14.41
N VAL A 160 -2.18 -10.83 13.86
CA VAL A 160 -2.61 -10.76 12.46
C VAL A 160 -1.36 -10.69 11.60
N ARG A 161 -1.18 -11.64 10.69
CA ARG A 161 -0.10 -11.62 9.70
C ARG A 161 -0.68 -11.31 8.33
N VAL A 162 -0.23 -10.22 7.71
CA VAL A 162 -0.53 -9.86 6.32
C VAL A 162 0.75 -10.01 5.50
N SER A 163 0.72 -10.88 4.49
CA SER A 163 1.91 -11.22 3.70
C SER A 163 1.67 -11.06 2.22
N CYS A 164 2.61 -10.50 1.49
CA CYS A 164 2.53 -10.34 0.05
C CYS A 164 3.85 -10.79 -0.60
N PRO A 165 3.82 -11.70 -1.58
CA PRO A 165 5.01 -12.04 -2.36
C PRO A 165 5.60 -10.80 -3.01
N VAL A 166 6.91 -10.60 -2.91
CA VAL A 166 7.58 -9.41 -3.47
C VAL A 166 7.46 -9.29 -4.99
N ASP A 167 7.20 -10.39 -5.67
CA ASP A 167 7.01 -10.50 -7.12
C ASP A 167 5.53 -10.66 -7.51
N ALA A 168 4.58 -10.44 -6.59
CA ALA A 168 3.15 -10.58 -6.86
C ALA A 168 2.63 -9.63 -7.95
N MET A 169 3.34 -8.54 -8.20
CA MET A 169 2.98 -7.54 -9.20
C MET A 169 4.22 -6.98 -9.88
N GLU A 170 4.07 -6.64 -11.16
CA GLU A 170 5.05 -5.80 -11.84
C GLU A 170 5.06 -4.40 -11.21
N THR A 171 6.26 -3.84 -11.07
CA THR A 171 6.42 -2.51 -10.53
C THR A 171 5.88 -1.48 -11.54
N PRO A 172 4.91 -0.62 -11.16
CA PRO A 172 4.32 0.36 -12.07
C PRO A 172 5.37 1.29 -12.69
N SER A 173 5.28 1.51 -14.01
CA SER A 173 6.22 2.34 -14.77
C SER A 173 6.23 3.82 -14.38
N THR A 174 5.19 4.26 -13.66
CA THR A 174 5.06 5.62 -13.11
C THR A 174 5.97 5.87 -11.91
N LEU A 175 6.51 4.82 -11.29
CA LEU A 175 7.40 4.93 -10.14
C LEU A 175 8.83 5.22 -10.61
N ALA A 176 9.43 6.25 -10.04
CA ALA A 176 10.85 6.54 -10.23
C ALA A 176 11.68 5.60 -9.37
N LEU A 177 12.10 4.47 -9.93
CA LEU A 177 12.90 3.47 -9.22
C LEU A 177 14.32 3.95 -9.02
N THR A 178 14.82 3.82 -7.80
CA THR A 178 16.24 4.05 -7.50
C THR A 178 17.08 2.84 -7.84
N ASN A 179 16.49 1.64 -7.85
CA ASN A 179 17.15 0.40 -8.24
C ASN A 179 16.26 -0.46 -9.16
N PRO A 180 16.83 -1.15 -10.17
CA PRO A 180 16.08 -2.01 -11.08
C PRO A 180 15.33 -3.18 -10.39
N ASN A 181 15.78 -3.58 -9.20
CA ASN A 181 15.23 -4.70 -8.44
C ASN A 181 14.23 -4.25 -7.35
N GLU A 182 13.77 -2.99 -7.39
CA GLU A 182 12.76 -2.49 -6.45
C GLU A 182 11.37 -3.07 -6.78
N SER A 183 10.82 -3.77 -5.80
CA SER A 183 9.47 -4.29 -5.83
C SER A 183 8.48 -3.25 -5.31
N PHE A 184 7.35 -3.08 -6.01
CA PHE A 184 6.24 -2.27 -5.52
C PHE A 184 5.70 -2.73 -4.15
N VAL A 185 5.69 -4.04 -3.91
CA VAL A 185 5.34 -4.62 -2.61
C VAL A 185 6.34 -4.19 -1.54
N ARG A 186 7.64 -4.30 -1.81
CA ARG A 186 8.71 -3.86 -0.88
C ARG A 186 8.61 -2.37 -0.57
N MET A 187 8.42 -1.53 -1.58
CA MET A 187 8.26 -0.09 -1.39
C MET A 187 7.03 0.24 -0.54
N THR A 188 5.91 -0.46 -0.77
CA THR A 188 4.68 -0.30 0.01
C THR A 188 4.89 -0.65 1.49
N MET A 189 5.52 -1.79 1.76
CA MET A 189 5.78 -2.26 3.12
C MET A 189 6.80 -1.36 3.85
N LEU A 190 7.82 -0.86 3.15
CA LEU A 190 8.77 0.12 3.68
C LEU A 190 8.10 1.46 3.98
N SER A 191 7.20 1.93 3.10
CA SER A 191 6.41 3.15 3.33
C SER A 191 5.50 3.00 4.55
N ALA A 192 4.85 1.85 4.71
CA ALA A 192 4.04 1.55 5.90
C ALA A 192 4.90 1.61 7.17
N ARG A 193 6.04 0.91 7.18
CA ARG A 193 6.99 0.91 8.30
C ARG A 193 7.45 2.32 8.65
N ARG A 194 7.93 3.06 7.65
CA ARG A 194 8.46 4.42 7.84
C ARG A 194 7.39 5.36 8.38
N GLY A 195 6.18 5.32 7.81
CA GLY A 195 5.08 6.15 8.25
C GLY A 195 4.67 5.89 9.70
N VAL A 196 4.57 4.61 10.09
CA VAL A 196 4.22 4.26 11.48
C VAL A 196 5.35 4.63 12.45
N LEU A 197 6.60 4.35 12.10
CA LEU A 197 7.76 4.69 12.93
C LEU A 197 7.85 6.20 13.17
N ASP A 198 7.84 7.01 12.11
CA ASP A 198 7.97 8.46 12.21
C ASP A 198 6.81 9.09 12.99
N LEU A 199 5.60 8.54 12.86
CA LEU A 199 4.44 8.98 13.62
C LEU A 199 4.58 8.67 15.12
N VAL A 200 5.00 7.44 15.46
CA VAL A 200 5.24 7.04 16.86
C VAL A 200 6.37 7.87 17.47
N ASP A 201 7.48 8.03 16.75
CA ASP A 201 8.62 8.85 17.18
C ASP A 201 8.19 10.30 17.44
N ALA A 202 7.35 10.88 16.57
CA ALA A 202 6.83 12.24 16.74
C ALA A 202 5.92 12.37 17.98
N ILE A 203 5.15 11.33 18.31
CA ILE A 203 4.33 11.26 19.53
C ILE A 203 5.23 11.18 20.76
N GLU A 204 6.18 10.24 20.77
CA GLU A 204 7.05 9.98 21.94
C GLU A 204 8.02 11.13 22.22
N THR A 205 8.40 11.91 21.21
CA THR A 205 9.27 13.09 21.34
C THR A 205 8.51 14.41 21.50
N ASP A 206 7.18 14.38 21.54
CA ASP A 206 6.30 15.56 21.60
C ASP A 206 6.58 16.60 20.48
N THR A 207 6.86 16.12 19.26
CA THR A 207 7.14 16.96 18.09
C THR A 207 6.02 16.94 17.04
N LEU A 208 4.82 16.47 17.43
CA LEU A 208 3.68 16.25 16.54
C LEU A 208 3.29 17.44 15.66
N THR A 209 3.24 18.66 16.20
CA THR A 209 2.87 19.85 15.41
C THR A 209 3.85 20.05 14.25
N ARG A 210 5.16 20.01 14.54
CA ARG A 210 6.22 20.11 13.52
C ARG A 210 6.16 18.94 12.54
N PHE A 211 5.86 17.75 13.03
CA PHE A 211 5.69 16.57 12.18
C PHE A 211 4.54 16.76 11.19
N VAL A 212 3.35 17.15 11.66
CA VAL A 212 2.18 17.44 10.82
C VAL A 212 2.52 18.49 9.76
N ASP A 213 3.11 19.61 10.16
CA ASP A 213 3.49 20.68 9.22
C ASP A 213 4.46 20.18 8.15
N SER A 214 5.42 19.33 8.54
CA SER A 214 6.35 18.70 7.60
C SER A 214 5.64 17.80 6.59
N GLN A 215 4.61 17.05 7.01
CA GLN A 215 3.84 16.18 6.12
C GLN A 215 2.95 17.00 5.18
N LYS A 216 2.33 18.09 5.67
CA LYS A 216 1.49 18.98 4.85
C LYS A 216 2.30 19.69 3.76
N GLY A 217 3.52 20.13 4.07
CA GLY A 217 4.39 20.86 3.15
C GLY A 217 5.30 19.97 2.28
N ALA A 218 5.39 18.67 2.56
CA ALA A 218 6.28 17.77 1.82
C ALA A 218 5.74 17.47 0.42
N ARG A 219 6.65 17.45 -0.57
CA ARG A 219 6.35 16.92 -1.91
C ARG A 219 6.03 15.42 -1.87
N SER A 220 6.61 14.71 -0.90
CA SER A 220 6.41 13.28 -0.69
C SER A 220 6.19 12.98 0.79
N PRO A 221 4.97 13.22 1.33
CA PRO A 221 4.67 12.87 2.72
C PRO A 221 4.77 11.38 2.95
N VAL A 222 5.29 10.99 4.11
CA VAL A 222 5.45 9.59 4.54
C VAL A 222 4.23 9.09 5.31
N VAL A 223 3.44 10.00 5.88
CA VAL A 223 2.19 9.67 6.58
C VAL A 223 1.02 10.37 5.89
N SER A 224 -0.04 9.60 5.62
CA SER A 224 -1.32 10.11 5.15
C SER A 224 -2.38 9.97 6.24
N SER A 225 -3.44 10.79 6.18
CA SER A 225 -4.58 10.65 7.07
C SER A 225 -5.24 9.27 6.95
N ASN A 226 -5.17 8.61 5.78
CA ASN A 226 -5.68 7.26 5.60
C ASN A 226 -4.87 6.22 6.37
N LEU A 227 -3.55 6.40 6.50
CA LEU A 227 -2.71 5.57 7.36
C LEU A 227 -3.10 5.78 8.82
N CYS A 228 -3.26 7.03 9.27
CA CYS A 228 -3.72 7.33 10.63
C CYS A 228 -5.11 6.75 10.93
N GLU A 229 -6.05 6.84 9.98
CA GLU A 229 -7.37 6.21 10.09
C GLU A 229 -7.29 4.69 10.22
N ALA A 230 -6.39 4.06 9.45
CA ALA A 230 -6.19 2.63 9.50
C ALA A 230 -5.63 2.18 10.86
N LEU A 231 -4.72 2.97 11.44
CA LEU A 231 -4.16 2.72 12.77
C LEU A 231 -5.22 2.89 13.87
N THR A 232 -6.06 3.92 13.82
CA THR A 232 -7.10 4.14 14.85
C THR A 232 -8.14 3.03 14.86
N ARG A 233 -8.40 2.36 13.73
CA ARG A 233 -9.27 1.15 13.68
C ARG A 233 -8.72 -0.03 14.48
N MET A 234 -7.42 -0.04 14.78
CA MET A 234 -6.76 -1.09 15.56
C MET A 234 -6.80 -0.82 17.07
N HIS A 235 -7.51 0.23 17.49
CA HIS A 235 -7.74 0.53 18.89
C HIS A 235 -9.16 0.18 19.32
N ASP A 236 -9.27 -0.39 20.51
CA ASP A 236 -10.52 -0.61 21.23
C ASP A 236 -10.38 0.05 22.60
N GLU A 237 -11.26 1.02 22.88
CA GLU A 237 -11.26 1.80 24.11
C GLU A 237 -11.60 0.94 25.33
N GLU A 238 -12.45 -0.08 25.20
CA GLU A 238 -12.85 -0.93 26.33
C GLU A 238 -11.72 -1.89 26.72
N ILE A 239 -10.97 -2.38 25.74
CA ILE A 239 -9.87 -3.33 25.94
C ILE A 239 -8.56 -2.60 26.31
N HIS A 240 -8.44 -1.31 26.00
CA HIS A 240 -7.21 -0.52 26.18
C HIS A 240 -5.97 -1.22 25.59
N ASN A 241 -6.11 -1.70 24.34
CA ASN A 241 -5.07 -2.48 23.70
C ASN A 241 -3.90 -1.60 23.19
N ASN A 242 -2.74 -2.23 23.13
CA ASN A 242 -1.57 -1.77 22.37
C ASN A 242 -1.43 -2.63 21.11
N ILE A 243 -0.70 -2.11 20.12
CA ILE A 243 -0.32 -2.84 18.92
C ILE A 243 1.20 -2.86 18.80
N ASP A 244 1.78 -4.06 18.77
CA ASP A 244 3.17 -4.28 18.41
C ASP A 244 3.22 -4.62 16.91
N LEU A 245 3.66 -3.66 16.09
CA LEU A 245 3.83 -3.80 14.66
C LEU A 245 5.25 -4.23 14.33
N SER A 246 5.42 -5.34 13.63
CA SER A 246 6.73 -5.78 13.16
C SER A 246 6.69 -6.21 11.70
N PHE A 247 7.85 -6.11 11.05
CA PHE A 247 8.02 -6.39 9.63
C PHE A 247 8.99 -7.55 9.46
N ARG A 248 8.68 -8.44 8.51
CA ARG A 248 9.64 -9.42 7.99
C ARG A 248 9.75 -9.25 6.49
N TRP A 249 10.97 -9.42 6.01
CA TRP A 249 11.33 -9.13 4.62
C TRP A 249 11.64 -10.43 3.90
N ALA A 250 11.18 -10.52 2.65
CA ALA A 250 11.61 -11.55 1.73
C ALA A 250 13.13 -11.54 1.62
N THR A 251 13.72 -12.72 1.77
CA THR A 251 15.18 -12.93 1.68
C THR A 251 15.67 -12.91 0.24
N THR A 252 14.78 -13.13 -0.73
CA THR A 252 15.09 -13.14 -2.17
C THR A 252 15.32 -11.75 -2.75
N VAL A 253 14.99 -10.69 -2.01
CA VAL A 253 15.20 -9.28 -2.40
C VAL A 253 16.01 -8.57 -1.33
N THR A 254 17.12 -7.95 -1.73
CA THR A 254 18.01 -7.23 -0.84
C THR A 254 17.27 -6.12 -0.08
N LEU A 255 17.45 -6.07 1.23
CA LEU A 255 16.95 -4.99 2.07
C LEU A 255 17.91 -3.79 1.98
N PRO A 256 17.42 -2.54 1.91
CA PRO A 256 18.26 -1.37 2.06
C PRO A 256 19.08 -1.42 3.37
N GLN A 257 20.34 -0.97 3.32
CA GLN A 257 21.32 -1.15 4.41
C GLN A 257 20.97 -0.42 5.71
N ASP A 258 20.12 0.60 5.64
CA ASP A 258 19.68 1.46 6.73
C ASP A 258 18.46 0.90 7.49
N ILE A 259 17.87 -0.19 7.04
CA ILE A 259 16.68 -0.77 7.66
C ILE A 259 17.06 -1.90 8.62
N PRO A 260 16.75 -1.78 9.92
CA PRO A 260 16.97 -2.88 10.85
C PRO A 260 16.07 -4.07 10.49
N VAL A 261 16.67 -5.26 10.46
CA VAL A 261 15.99 -6.51 10.07
C VAL A 261 14.91 -6.92 11.06
N THR A 262 15.09 -6.58 12.35
CA THR A 262 14.18 -6.97 13.43
C THR A 262 13.94 -5.78 14.34
N GLU A 263 12.84 -5.08 14.11
CA GLU A 263 12.36 -4.02 15.00
C GLU A 263 10.84 -4.12 15.13
N SER A 264 10.36 -3.95 16.35
CA SER A 264 8.93 -3.88 16.66
C SER A 264 8.61 -2.46 17.05
N ILE A 265 7.66 -1.85 16.34
CA ILE A 265 7.14 -0.52 16.64
C ILE A 265 5.93 -0.71 17.56
N ARG A 266 6.02 -0.20 18.79
CA ARG A 266 4.92 -0.30 19.76
C ARG A 266 4.04 0.95 19.70
N ILE A 267 2.78 0.76 19.38
CA ILE A 267 1.73 1.78 19.48
C ILE A 267 0.99 1.53 20.79
N LYS A 268 1.22 2.41 21.76
CA LYS A 268 0.57 2.33 23.08
C LYS A 268 -0.88 2.83 22.98
N SER A 269 -1.72 2.38 23.90
CA SER A 269 -3.14 2.77 23.96
C SER A 269 -3.34 4.30 24.00
N ASP A 270 -2.47 5.04 24.67
CA ASP A 270 -2.52 6.50 24.79
C ASP A 270 -2.06 7.24 23.51
N HIS A 271 -1.33 6.57 22.61
CA HIS A 271 -0.92 7.15 21.34
C HIS A 271 -2.12 7.34 20.38
N PHE A 272 -3.17 6.52 20.45
CA PHE A 272 -4.26 6.53 19.47
C PHE A 272 -5.05 7.84 19.43
N GLY A 273 -5.22 8.51 20.57
CA GLY A 273 -5.84 9.84 20.61
C GLY A 273 -5.03 10.88 19.82
N ARG A 274 -3.69 10.83 19.94
CA ARG A 274 -2.78 11.71 19.19
C ARG A 274 -2.74 11.37 17.70
N ILE A 275 -2.84 10.09 17.35
CA ILE A 275 -2.94 9.64 15.95
C ILE A 275 -4.24 10.17 15.31
N GLU A 276 -5.35 10.19 16.05
CA GLU A 276 -6.62 10.75 15.59
C GLU A 276 -6.54 12.27 15.36
N GLU A 277 -5.80 13.01 16.19
CA GLU A 277 -5.50 14.44 15.96
C GLU A 277 -4.76 14.64 14.62
N VAL A 278 -3.68 13.88 14.39
CA VAL A 278 -2.92 13.92 13.13
C VAL A 278 -3.81 13.58 11.94
N ARG A 279 -4.68 12.58 12.08
CA ARG A 279 -5.62 12.19 11.03
C ARG A 279 -6.48 13.37 10.58
N ARG A 280 -7.06 14.12 11.52
CA ARG A 280 -7.93 15.27 11.23
C ARG A 280 -7.14 16.37 10.54
N GLU A 281 -6.00 16.73 11.10
CA GLU A 281 -5.11 17.76 10.58
C GLU A 281 -4.66 17.48 9.14
N LEU A 282 -4.26 16.24 8.82
CA LEU A 282 -3.84 15.87 7.47
C LEU A 282 -5.01 15.79 6.49
N ARG A 283 -6.21 15.43 6.96
CA ARG A 283 -7.42 15.34 6.13
C ARG A 283 -7.96 16.70 5.72
N ASP A 284 -7.84 17.70 6.59
CA ASP A 284 -8.28 19.07 6.34
C ASP A 284 -7.50 19.76 5.20
N VAL A 285 -6.48 19.08 4.67
CA VAL A 285 -5.68 19.52 3.53
C VAL A 285 -6.09 18.79 2.24
N GLU A 286 -7.36 18.90 1.83
CA GLU A 286 -7.68 18.75 0.42
C GLU A 286 -7.31 20.06 -0.29
N HIS A 287 -6.13 20.12 -0.90
CA HIS A 287 -5.68 21.33 -1.60
C HIS A 287 -6.61 21.69 -2.76
N ASP A 288 -6.85 23.00 -2.91
CA ASP A 288 -7.32 23.58 -4.16
C ASP A 288 -6.45 23.09 -5.32
N ARG A 289 -7.07 22.61 -6.40
CA ARG A 289 -6.34 22.19 -7.61
C ARG A 289 -6.54 23.21 -8.71
N ASP A 290 -5.50 23.97 -9.00
CA ASP A 290 -5.39 24.73 -10.25
C ASP A 290 -5.01 23.75 -11.35
N ASP A 291 -5.94 23.45 -12.25
CA ASP A 291 -5.73 22.44 -13.29
C ASP A 291 -6.56 22.75 -14.55
N VAL A 292 -6.27 22.01 -15.62
CA VAL A 292 -7.04 22.02 -16.86
C VAL A 292 -7.87 20.74 -16.92
N PHE A 293 -9.18 20.90 -16.79
CA PHE A 293 -10.13 19.80 -16.80
C PHE A 293 -10.77 19.64 -18.17
N ILE A 294 -11.08 18.40 -18.53
CA ILE A 294 -11.95 18.06 -19.67
C ILE A 294 -13.26 17.55 -19.07
N GLY A 295 -14.41 17.98 -19.57
CA GLY A 295 -15.68 17.53 -19.03
C GLY A 295 -16.85 17.65 -19.99
N THR A 296 -18.00 17.16 -19.54
CA THR A 296 -19.30 17.34 -20.19
C THR A 296 -20.14 18.36 -19.42
N VAL A 297 -21.08 19.00 -20.10
CA VAL A 297 -22.04 19.92 -19.47
C VAL A 297 -23.28 19.12 -19.09
N GLU A 298 -23.57 19.00 -17.79
CA GLU A 298 -24.69 18.17 -17.28
C GLU A 298 -25.94 19.01 -16.98
N HIS A 299 -25.76 20.24 -16.49
CA HIS A 299 -26.88 21.11 -16.12
C HIS A 299 -26.57 22.57 -16.39
N LEU A 300 -27.56 23.32 -16.90
CA LEU A 300 -27.46 24.73 -17.26
C LEU A 300 -28.49 25.54 -16.46
N ASN A 301 -28.02 26.48 -15.64
CA ASN A 301 -28.86 27.36 -14.82
C ASN A 301 -28.44 28.83 -15.01
N GLY A 302 -28.74 29.37 -16.19
CA GLY A 302 -28.41 30.73 -16.57
C GLY A 302 -29.63 31.64 -16.63
N GLN A 303 -29.44 32.87 -16.19
CA GLN A 303 -30.43 33.94 -16.19
C GLN A 303 -30.07 34.99 -17.24
N PHE A 304 -31.08 35.66 -17.79
CA PHE A 304 -30.88 36.80 -18.67
C PHE A 304 -30.60 38.05 -17.84
N ASP A 305 -29.59 38.82 -18.24
CA ASP A 305 -29.41 40.17 -17.74
C ASP A 305 -30.28 41.18 -18.52
N ILE A 306 -30.16 42.45 -18.13
CA ILE A 306 -30.95 43.57 -18.68
C ILE A 306 -30.60 43.81 -20.17
N GLU A 307 -29.41 43.40 -20.60
CA GLU A 307 -28.92 43.50 -21.98
C GLU A 307 -29.30 42.28 -22.83
N GLY A 308 -30.01 41.31 -22.25
CA GLY A 308 -30.42 40.07 -22.91
C GLY A 308 -29.31 39.02 -23.03
N ASN A 309 -28.18 39.22 -22.36
CA ASN A 309 -27.08 38.27 -22.31
C ASN A 309 -27.37 37.21 -21.25
N ARG A 310 -27.02 35.95 -21.53
CA ARG A 310 -27.31 34.84 -20.62
C ARG A 310 -26.05 34.36 -19.93
N ALA A 311 -26.01 34.46 -18.61
CA ALA A 311 -24.89 34.02 -17.77
C ALA A 311 -25.41 33.29 -16.54
N GLY A 312 -24.56 32.51 -15.87
CA GLY A 312 -24.94 31.88 -14.61
C GLY A 312 -24.27 30.56 -14.32
N GLU A 313 -24.91 29.79 -13.45
CA GLU A 313 -24.36 28.56 -12.92
C GLU A 313 -24.51 27.40 -13.92
N VAL A 314 -23.46 26.60 -14.04
CA VAL A 314 -23.42 25.39 -14.86
C VAL A 314 -22.86 24.25 -14.00
N VAL A 315 -23.45 23.06 -14.10
CA VAL A 315 -22.87 21.84 -13.54
C VAL A 315 -22.17 21.08 -14.65
N VAL A 316 -20.88 20.84 -14.45
CA VAL A 316 -20.03 20.09 -15.38
C VAL A 316 -19.61 18.77 -14.75
N GLY A 317 -19.61 17.71 -15.56
CA GLY A 317 -19.01 16.44 -15.23
C GLY A 317 -17.56 16.42 -15.71
N LEU A 318 -16.61 16.64 -14.81
CA LEU A 318 -15.17 16.63 -15.13
C LEU A 318 -14.68 15.18 -15.26
N LEU A 319 -14.19 14.82 -16.44
CA LEU A 319 -13.68 13.48 -16.77
C LEU A 319 -12.26 13.30 -16.22
N GLN A 320 -12.05 12.23 -15.45
CA GLN A 320 -10.72 11.80 -15.01
C GLN A 320 -10.16 10.67 -15.89
N HIS A 321 -8.84 10.47 -15.85
CA HIS A 321 -8.13 9.46 -16.64
C HIS A 321 -8.59 8.02 -16.37
N ASP A 322 -9.23 7.77 -15.23
CA ASP A 322 -9.74 6.49 -14.73
C ASP A 322 -11.25 6.27 -15.01
N LYS A 323 -11.83 7.00 -15.97
CA LYS A 323 -13.26 6.93 -16.40
C LYS A 323 -14.29 7.37 -15.36
N GLU A 324 -13.87 7.96 -14.25
CA GLU A 324 -14.79 8.55 -13.29
C GLU A 324 -15.03 10.04 -13.55
N THR A 325 -16.25 10.49 -13.24
CA THR A 325 -16.70 11.87 -13.46
C THR A 325 -16.88 12.59 -12.13
N ILE A 326 -16.22 13.73 -11.94
CA ILE A 326 -16.45 14.62 -10.78
C ILE A 326 -17.43 15.70 -11.17
N LYS A 327 -18.56 15.81 -10.46
CA LYS A 327 -19.48 16.93 -10.65
C LYS A 327 -18.94 18.21 -10.01
N ALA A 328 -18.88 19.28 -10.78
CA ALA A 328 -18.50 20.60 -10.31
C ALA A 328 -19.49 21.68 -10.77
N ARG A 329 -19.82 22.61 -9.89
CA ARG A 329 -20.54 23.86 -10.15
C ARG A 329 -19.55 24.92 -10.55
N VAL A 330 -19.85 25.63 -11.64
CA VAL A 330 -19.06 26.74 -12.15
C VAL A 330 -19.99 27.88 -12.54
N VAL A 331 -19.61 29.12 -12.26
CA VAL A 331 -20.33 30.32 -12.73
C VAL A 331 -19.64 30.82 -13.99
N LEU A 332 -20.37 30.85 -15.10
CA LEU A 332 -19.86 31.24 -16.42
C LEU A 332 -20.40 32.61 -16.83
N ASN A 333 -19.54 33.41 -17.46
CA ASN A 333 -19.96 34.65 -18.12
C ASN A 333 -20.73 34.36 -19.43
N ASN A 334 -21.24 35.40 -20.09
CA ASN A 334 -22.05 35.26 -21.31
C ASN A 334 -21.38 34.42 -22.41
N GLU A 335 -20.13 34.73 -22.77
CA GLU A 335 -19.41 34.02 -23.84
C GLU A 335 -19.15 32.55 -23.48
N GLN A 336 -18.78 32.29 -22.23
CA GLN A 336 -18.53 30.94 -21.74
C GLN A 336 -19.82 30.13 -21.63
N TYR A 337 -20.92 30.78 -21.22
CA TYR A 337 -22.23 30.16 -21.10
C TYR A 337 -22.78 29.76 -22.46
N ALA A 338 -22.62 30.59 -23.50
CA ALA A 338 -22.99 30.22 -24.86
C ALA A 338 -22.24 28.97 -25.36
N LYS A 339 -20.95 28.84 -25.01
CA LYS A 339 -20.16 27.61 -25.28
C LYS A 339 -20.68 26.41 -24.50
N ALA A 340 -21.08 26.59 -23.24
CA ALA A 340 -21.65 25.52 -22.44
C ALA A 340 -22.99 25.03 -23.00
N VAL A 341 -23.83 25.94 -23.50
CA VAL A 341 -25.07 25.60 -24.22
C VAL A 341 -24.76 24.76 -25.46
N ALA A 342 -23.77 25.18 -26.27
CA ALA A 342 -23.38 24.43 -27.46
C ALA A 342 -22.89 23.01 -27.12
N ALA A 343 -22.07 22.86 -26.07
CA ALA A 343 -21.61 21.54 -25.61
C ALA A 343 -22.75 20.65 -25.09
N HIS A 344 -23.77 21.25 -24.46
CA HIS A 344 -24.89 20.51 -23.90
C HIS A 344 -25.87 19.97 -24.96
N LEU A 345 -25.80 20.46 -26.19
CA LEU A 345 -26.66 20.02 -27.30
C LEU A 345 -26.12 18.76 -28.01
N ASP A 346 -24.83 18.44 -27.86
CA ASP A 346 -24.19 17.30 -28.52
C ASP A 346 -23.41 16.46 -27.51
N ASP A 347 -23.84 15.21 -27.34
CA ASP A 347 -23.22 14.22 -26.44
C ASP A 347 -21.76 13.87 -26.82
N ARG A 348 -21.28 14.30 -27.99
CA ARG A 348 -19.88 14.10 -28.44
C ARG A 348 -19.00 15.32 -28.22
N THR A 349 -19.55 16.42 -27.72
CA THR A 349 -18.82 17.67 -27.52
C THR A 349 -18.43 17.84 -26.05
N PHE A 350 -17.13 17.97 -25.81
CA PHE A 350 -16.56 18.18 -24.49
C PHE A 350 -16.19 19.66 -24.29
N VAL A 351 -15.93 20.04 -23.05
CA VAL A 351 -15.41 21.35 -22.70
C VAL A 351 -14.05 21.21 -22.00
N ARG A 352 -13.10 22.07 -22.37
CA ARG A 352 -11.86 22.29 -21.64
C ARG A 352 -12.05 23.47 -20.71
N ILE A 353 -11.79 23.28 -19.42
CA ILE A 353 -11.97 24.29 -18.39
C ILE A 353 -10.68 24.42 -17.60
N ALA A 354 -10.06 25.60 -17.59
CA ALA A 354 -8.94 25.89 -16.71
C ALA A 354 -9.43 26.73 -15.53
N GLY A 355 -9.17 26.28 -14.31
CA GLY A 355 -9.60 26.96 -13.10
C GLY A 355 -9.21 26.20 -11.83
N ARG A 356 -9.71 26.69 -10.70
CA ARG A 356 -9.42 26.16 -9.37
C ARG A 356 -10.58 25.31 -8.86
N LEU A 357 -10.37 24.00 -8.72
CA LEU A 357 -11.36 23.12 -8.12
C LEU A 357 -11.22 23.10 -6.59
N ARG A 358 -12.26 23.59 -5.91
CA ARG A 358 -12.35 23.55 -4.45
C ARG A 358 -12.66 22.14 -3.94
N PRO A 359 -12.10 21.74 -2.80
CA PRO A 359 -12.45 20.49 -2.13
C PRO A 359 -13.89 20.49 -1.59
N GLY A 360 -14.39 19.32 -1.17
CA GLY A 360 -15.70 19.19 -0.52
C GLY A 360 -16.70 18.25 -1.20
N ARG A 361 -17.97 18.34 -0.75
CA ARG A 361 -19.10 17.51 -1.20
C ARG A 361 -19.45 17.80 -2.66
N GLN A 362 -19.86 16.78 -3.40
CA GLN A 362 -20.32 16.95 -4.78
C GLN A 362 -21.76 17.49 -4.84
N PRO A 363 -22.09 18.36 -5.82
CA PRO A 363 -21.17 18.93 -6.80
C PRO A 363 -20.20 19.93 -6.16
N ARG A 364 -18.90 19.77 -6.44
CA ARG A 364 -17.81 20.64 -5.94
C ARG A 364 -17.90 22.03 -6.56
N VAL A 365 -17.09 22.99 -6.12
CA VAL A 365 -17.09 24.34 -6.69
C VAL A 365 -15.83 24.56 -7.50
N LEU A 366 -15.96 24.99 -8.76
CA LEU A 366 -14.87 25.43 -9.62
C LEU A 366 -14.89 26.96 -9.68
N VAL A 367 -13.81 27.59 -9.21
CA VAL A 367 -13.63 29.05 -9.14
C VAL A 367 -12.45 29.49 -9.98
N ASP A 368 -12.23 30.80 -10.11
CA ASP A 368 -11.09 31.39 -10.82
C ASP A 368 -10.91 30.84 -12.25
N VAL A 369 -12.02 30.71 -12.99
CA VAL A 369 -12.02 30.15 -14.35
C VAL A 369 -11.29 31.09 -15.30
N THR A 370 -10.12 30.65 -15.78
CA THR A 370 -9.27 31.41 -16.71
C THR A 370 -9.54 31.06 -18.17
N SER A 371 -10.05 29.86 -18.45
CA SER A 371 -10.44 29.48 -19.81
C SER A 371 -11.61 28.49 -19.82
N PHE A 372 -12.49 28.65 -20.82
CA PHE A 372 -13.58 27.71 -21.12
C PHE A 372 -13.71 27.61 -22.66
N THR A 373 -13.37 26.45 -23.21
CA THR A 373 -13.34 26.21 -24.66
C THR A 373 -14.00 24.89 -25.03
N LEU A 374 -14.68 24.86 -26.18
CA LEU A 374 -15.26 23.64 -26.74
C LEU A 374 -14.15 22.73 -27.30
N ILE A 375 -14.31 21.43 -27.10
CA ILE A 375 -13.55 20.36 -27.74
C ILE A 375 -14.59 19.46 -28.41
N GLY A 376 -14.84 19.67 -29.70
CA GLY A 376 -15.73 18.84 -30.51
C GLY A 376 -15.01 18.28 -31.74
N PRO A 377 -15.55 17.25 -32.40
CA PRO A 377 -15.10 16.87 -33.73
C PRO A 377 -15.39 18.04 -34.68
N GLY A 378 -14.38 18.49 -35.43
CA GLY A 378 -14.57 19.49 -36.48
C GLY A 378 -15.49 19.02 -37.59
#